data_AF-A0A2I1GUL5-F1
#
_entry.id   AF-A0A2I1GUL5-F1
#
_cell.length_a   1.000
_cell.length_b   1.000
_cell.length_c   1.000
_cell.angle_alpha   90.00
_cell.angle_beta   90.00
_cell.angle_gamma   90.00
#
_symmetry.space_group_name_H-M   'P 1'
#
loop_
_entity.id
_entity.type
_entity.pdbx_description
1 polymer ?
#
loop_
_entity_poly.entity_id
_entity_poly.type
_entity_poly.pdbx_seq_one_letter_code
_entity_poly.pdbx_strand_id
1 'polypeptide(L)'
;MIEPGVITTIHNLPPSFRQDPGNVLTSTSDTHMSTTDSHPPPFKEGHTWHDKLGIMIPTDLFPYITEEPIYVSKRQEKLKGKQHEPGSKGWLDVFYARRNHQDLVEAQNLYKESLSARAKLWGTSVNSIEYREGMVKDLSAFQNHYHEKITNLTDRQLLLHDKIKRGKSVYKTNQQLVKLEKELVKFKIDYSSVKDVGASHHRYKGHTSDDTKELEFRPNKRITPSSTGISRSHDHVKKARSDLLIKED
;
A
#
# COMPACT_ATOMS: atom_id res chain seq x y z
N MET A 1 26.83 21.13 43.56
CA MET A 1 28.24 20.76 43.88
C MET A 1 28.41 19.33 43.39
N ILE A 2 29.25 18.91 42.44
CA ILE A 2 30.35 19.44 41.62
C ILE A 2 30.39 18.51 40.39
N GLU A 3 30.45 19.05 39.17
CA GLU A 3 31.14 18.43 38.00
C GLU A 3 32.63 18.87 38.08
N PRO A 4 33.67 18.24 37.50
CA PRO A 4 33.71 17.45 36.24
C PRO A 4 34.79 16.33 36.21
N GLY A 5 35.09 15.74 35.04
CA GLY A 5 36.33 14.97 34.82
C GLY A 5 36.57 14.43 33.41
N VAL A 6 37.08 15.28 32.52
CA VAL A 6 37.70 14.93 31.22
C VAL A 6 39.16 14.52 31.45
N ILE A 7 39.66 13.46 30.81
CA ILE A 7 41.11 13.25 30.59
C ILE A 7 41.36 12.85 29.13
N THR A 8 42.08 13.72 28.45
CA THR A 8 42.76 13.52 27.17
C THR A 8 44.16 12.95 27.44
N THR A 9 44.62 11.95 26.69
CA THR A 9 46.04 11.61 26.63
C THR A 9 46.49 11.38 25.18
N ILE A 10 47.37 12.27 24.73
CA ILE A 10 48.19 12.18 23.52
C ILE A 10 49.56 11.66 23.96
N HIS A 11 50.14 10.67 23.26
CA HIS A 11 51.59 10.45 23.27
C HIS A 11 52.10 9.96 21.90
N ASN A 12 52.72 10.92 21.18
CA ASN A 12 54.05 10.90 20.55
C ASN A 12 54.54 9.70 19.71
N LEU A 13 54.83 10.00 18.43
CA LEU A 13 55.90 9.44 17.54
C LEU A 13 57.30 9.97 17.96
N PRO A 14 58.48 9.62 17.34
CA PRO A 14 58.90 8.67 16.27
C PRO A 14 60.26 7.94 16.66
N PRO A 15 61.30 7.62 15.83
CA PRO A 15 61.47 7.29 14.38
C PRO A 15 62.37 6.05 14.03
N SER A 16 62.30 5.63 12.75
CA SER A 16 63.40 5.20 11.82
C SER A 16 64.23 3.91 12.01
N PHE A 17 64.22 3.04 10.98
CA PHE A 17 65.43 2.38 10.44
C PHE A 17 65.42 2.28 8.89
N ARG A 18 66.34 3.05 8.28
CA ARG A 18 67.13 2.95 7.02
C ARG A 18 66.73 1.99 5.86
N GLN A 19 66.63 2.60 4.65
CA GLN A 19 67.40 2.43 3.39
C GLN A 19 68.24 1.13 3.22
N ASP A 20 68.34 0.43 2.07
CA ASP A 20 68.44 0.89 0.65
C ASP A 20 68.27 -0.32 -0.35
N PRO A 21 68.72 -0.32 -1.64
CA PRO A 21 67.85 -0.26 -2.83
C PRO A 21 67.99 -1.45 -3.83
N GLY A 22 67.21 -1.43 -4.92
CA GLY A 22 67.67 -1.92 -6.23
C GLY A 22 66.84 -2.99 -6.93
N ASN A 23 66.00 -2.55 -7.89
CA ASN A 23 66.03 -3.07 -9.26
C ASN A 23 65.23 -2.18 -10.22
N VAL A 24 65.96 -1.67 -11.21
CA VAL A 24 65.43 -1.03 -12.41
C VAL A 24 65.04 -2.15 -13.38
N LEU A 25 63.84 -2.07 -13.97
CA LEU A 25 63.62 -2.38 -15.38
C LEU A 25 62.37 -1.63 -15.87
N THR A 26 62.64 -0.78 -16.84
CA THR A 26 61.76 0.08 -17.64
C THR A 26 60.73 -0.70 -18.45
N SER A 27 59.48 -0.22 -18.51
CA SER A 27 58.81 0.04 -19.81
C SER A 27 57.50 0.82 -19.60
N THR A 28 57.54 2.06 -20.07
CA THR A 28 56.42 2.96 -20.32
C THR A 28 55.42 2.36 -21.31
N SER A 29 54.14 2.45 -20.99
CA SER A 29 53.03 2.53 -21.96
C SER A 29 51.85 3.21 -21.26
N ASP A 30 51.96 4.53 -21.10
CA ASP A 30 50.79 5.38 -20.93
C ASP A 30 50.09 5.46 -22.28
N THR A 31 48.84 5.03 -22.34
CA THR A 31 47.88 5.50 -23.34
C THR A 31 46.51 5.60 -22.67
N HIS A 32 46.25 6.81 -22.20
CA HIS A 32 44.96 7.48 -22.06
C HIS A 32 43.75 6.62 -21.65
N MET A 33 43.38 6.76 -20.38
CA MET A 33 41.99 6.72 -19.96
C MET A 33 41.24 7.92 -20.55
N SER A 34 40.23 7.64 -21.34
CA SER A 34 39.19 8.52 -21.87
C SER A 34 38.06 7.56 -22.23
N THR A 35 36.79 7.71 -21.90
CA THR A 35 35.99 8.84 -21.42
C THR A 35 34.76 8.19 -20.77
N THR A 36 34.10 8.88 -19.85
CA THR A 36 32.75 8.54 -19.40
C THR A 36 31.78 8.67 -20.58
N ASP A 37 31.71 7.65 -21.44
CA ASP A 37 30.70 7.54 -22.49
C ASP A 37 29.40 7.04 -21.85
N SER A 38 28.53 7.99 -21.50
CA SER A 38 27.12 7.72 -21.28
C SER A 38 26.46 7.44 -22.63
N HIS A 39 26.75 6.29 -23.24
CA HIS A 39 25.95 5.78 -24.34
C HIS A 39 24.56 5.42 -23.80
N PRO A 40 23.45 5.86 -24.44
CA PRO A 40 22.15 5.32 -24.10
C PRO A 40 22.20 3.80 -24.31
N PRO A 41 21.67 2.99 -23.38
CA PRO A 41 21.73 1.54 -23.51
C PRO A 41 21.06 1.13 -24.83
N PRO A 42 21.68 0.21 -25.60
CA PRO A 42 21.15 -0.20 -26.89
C PRO A 42 19.74 -0.76 -26.69
N PHE A 43 18.73 -0.09 -27.25
CA PHE A 43 17.36 -0.55 -27.15
C PHE A 43 17.18 -1.80 -28.02
N LYS A 44 17.01 -2.96 -27.39
CA LYS A 44 16.54 -4.18 -28.06
C LYS A 44 15.15 -4.47 -27.55
N GLU A 45 14.22 -4.65 -28.47
CA GLU A 45 12.85 -5.03 -28.15
C GLU A 45 12.85 -6.32 -27.30
N GLY A 46 12.01 -6.35 -26.26
CA GLY A 46 11.93 -7.46 -25.32
C GLY A 46 13.09 -7.56 -24.31
N HIS A 47 14.01 -6.60 -24.25
CA HIS A 47 15.10 -6.60 -23.26
C HIS A 47 15.06 -5.34 -22.39
N THR A 48 15.29 -5.52 -21.09
CA THR A 48 15.38 -4.47 -20.09
C THR A 48 16.84 -4.30 -19.64
N TRP A 49 17.31 -3.06 -19.56
CA TRP A 49 18.62 -2.76 -18.99
C TRP A 49 18.59 -2.93 -17.48
N HIS A 50 19.56 -3.65 -16.91
CA HIS A 50 19.65 -3.85 -15.47
C HIS A 50 20.71 -2.94 -14.86
N ASP A 51 20.28 -1.85 -14.21
CA ASP A 51 21.15 -0.77 -13.72
C ASP A 51 22.33 -1.25 -12.87
N LYS A 52 22.11 -2.22 -11.97
CA LYS A 52 23.15 -2.71 -11.05
C LYS A 52 24.15 -3.67 -11.69
N LEU A 53 23.72 -4.43 -12.71
CA LEU A 53 24.57 -5.42 -13.38
C LEU A 53 25.21 -4.84 -14.64
N GLY A 54 24.66 -3.74 -15.17
CA GLY A 54 25.15 -3.11 -16.40
C GLY A 54 25.01 -4.00 -17.63
N ILE A 55 23.98 -4.86 -17.68
CA ILE A 55 23.73 -5.79 -18.78
C ILE A 55 22.28 -5.70 -19.25
N MET A 56 22.07 -6.03 -20.53
CA MET A 56 20.74 -6.23 -21.09
C MET A 56 20.21 -7.62 -20.72
N ILE A 57 18.97 -7.65 -20.24
CA ILE A 57 18.32 -8.86 -19.77
C ILE A 57 16.98 -9.02 -20.50
N PRO A 58 16.65 -10.20 -21.04
CA PRO A 58 15.30 -10.47 -21.55
C PRO A 58 14.24 -10.15 -20.50
N THR A 59 13.19 -9.43 -20.88
CA THR A 59 12.18 -8.88 -19.95
C THR A 59 11.51 -9.96 -19.12
N ASP A 60 11.27 -11.12 -19.73
CA ASP A 60 10.72 -12.33 -19.09
C ASP A 60 11.65 -12.94 -18.03
N LEU A 61 12.95 -12.72 -18.14
CA LEU A 61 13.95 -13.20 -17.18
C LEU A 61 14.25 -12.20 -16.06
N PHE A 62 13.83 -10.95 -16.21
CA PHE A 62 14.07 -9.87 -15.24
C PHE A 62 13.61 -10.23 -13.81
N PRO A 63 12.42 -10.83 -13.58
CA PRO A 63 11.96 -11.25 -12.25
C PRO A 63 12.87 -12.28 -11.56
N TYR A 64 13.73 -12.95 -12.31
CA TYR A 64 14.52 -14.08 -11.81
C TYR A 64 15.97 -13.72 -11.50
N ILE A 65 16.42 -12.52 -11.88
CA ILE A 65 17.84 -12.16 -11.81
C ILE A 65 18.19 -11.47 -10.50
N THR A 66 19.37 -11.80 -9.96
CA THR A 66 19.91 -11.18 -8.76
C THR A 66 20.39 -9.78 -9.07
N GLU A 67 20.19 -8.85 -8.14
CA GLU A 67 20.85 -7.54 -8.23
C GLU A 67 22.37 -7.63 -8.08
N GLU A 68 22.85 -8.71 -7.45
CA GLU A 68 24.27 -8.97 -7.24
C GLU A 68 24.81 -9.99 -8.27
N PRO A 69 26.09 -9.86 -8.67
CA PRO A 69 26.71 -10.83 -9.55
C PRO A 69 26.83 -12.20 -8.87
N ILE A 70 26.58 -13.27 -9.62
CA ILE A 70 26.71 -14.65 -9.14
C ILE A 70 28.17 -14.99 -8.77
N TYR A 71 29.11 -14.41 -9.51
CA TYR A 71 30.53 -14.55 -9.23
C TYR A 71 31.00 -13.45 -8.29
N VAL A 72 31.27 -13.85 -7.05
CA VAL A 72 31.86 -12.99 -6.02
C VAL A 72 33.31 -13.37 -5.77
N SER A 73 34.17 -12.39 -5.49
CA SER A 73 35.55 -12.68 -5.10
C SER A 73 35.59 -13.43 -3.75
N LYS A 74 36.67 -14.18 -3.47
CA LYS A 74 36.85 -14.87 -2.16
C LYS A 74 36.72 -13.94 -0.95
N ARG A 75 37.05 -12.65 -1.11
CA ARG A 75 36.86 -11.62 -0.08
C ARG A 75 35.37 -11.31 0.13
N GLN A 76 34.60 -11.16 -0.93
CA GLN A 76 33.16 -10.91 -0.87
C GLN A 76 32.38 -12.13 -0.37
N GLU A 77 32.78 -13.35 -0.76
CA GLU A 77 32.20 -14.59 -0.23
C GLU A 77 32.36 -14.67 1.31
N LYS A 78 33.50 -14.22 1.85
CA LYS A 78 33.70 -14.13 3.31
C LYS A 78 32.83 -13.07 3.99
N LEU A 79 32.49 -11.99 3.29
CA LEU A 79 31.71 -10.88 3.85
C LEU A 79 30.20 -11.09 3.73
N LYS A 80 29.73 -11.68 2.63
CA LYS A 80 28.31 -11.86 2.31
C LYS A 80 27.80 -13.31 2.49
N GLY A 81 28.72 -14.25 2.69
CA GLY A 81 28.43 -15.68 2.69
C GLY A 81 28.49 -16.30 1.30
N LYS A 82 28.34 -17.63 1.25
CA LYS A 82 28.30 -18.39 0.00
C LYS A 82 26.92 -18.31 -0.63
N GLN A 83 26.88 -18.02 -1.92
CA GLN A 83 25.65 -18.14 -2.70
C GLN A 83 25.30 -19.63 -2.91
N HIS A 84 24.02 -19.95 -2.93
CA HIS A 84 23.56 -21.30 -3.24
C HIS A 84 23.94 -21.70 -4.67
N GLU A 85 24.41 -22.94 -4.83
CA GLU A 85 24.73 -23.49 -6.15
C GLU A 85 23.48 -23.54 -7.04
N PRO A 86 23.56 -23.13 -8.32
CA PRO A 86 22.45 -23.23 -9.25
C PRO A 86 21.85 -24.65 -9.29
N GLY A 87 20.52 -24.74 -9.21
CA GLY A 87 19.80 -26.02 -9.18
C GLY A 87 19.73 -26.71 -7.80
N SER A 88 20.46 -26.23 -6.79
CA SER A 88 20.28 -26.71 -5.42
C SER A 88 18.91 -26.28 -4.86
N LYS A 89 18.43 -26.98 -3.83
CA LYS A 89 17.15 -26.63 -3.18
C LYS A 89 17.15 -25.18 -2.66
N GLY A 90 18.22 -24.76 -1.98
CA GLY A 90 18.33 -23.39 -1.47
C GLY A 90 18.37 -22.34 -2.59
N TRP A 91 18.94 -22.67 -3.75
CA TRP A 91 18.89 -21.80 -4.92
C TRP A 91 17.48 -21.67 -5.49
N LEU A 92 16.74 -22.78 -5.63
CA LEU A 92 15.36 -22.78 -6.08
C LEU A 92 14.43 -22.01 -5.12
N ASP A 93 14.60 -22.17 -3.81
CA ASP A 93 13.80 -21.46 -2.81
C ASP A 93 13.96 -19.94 -2.94
N VAL A 94 15.20 -19.45 -3.09
CA VAL A 94 15.49 -18.03 -3.32
C VAL A 94 14.95 -17.56 -4.68
N PHE A 95 15.09 -18.39 -5.71
CA PHE A 95 14.59 -18.10 -7.05
C PHE A 95 13.08 -17.91 -7.07
N TYR A 96 12.32 -18.83 -6.46
CA TYR A 96 10.87 -18.70 -6.34
C TYR A 96 10.45 -17.51 -5.47
N ALA A 97 11.15 -17.28 -4.36
CA ALA A 97 10.88 -16.12 -3.51
C ALA A 97 11.01 -14.80 -4.28
N ARG A 98 12.01 -14.68 -5.16
CA ARG A 98 12.20 -13.48 -5.99
C ARG A 98 11.08 -13.30 -7.00
N ARG A 99 10.73 -14.36 -7.74
CA ARG A 99 9.60 -14.33 -8.68
C ARG A 99 8.32 -13.89 -7.98
N ASN A 100 8.01 -14.52 -6.85
CA ASN A 100 6.81 -14.21 -6.07
C ASN A 100 6.82 -12.75 -5.57
N HIS A 101 7.98 -12.22 -5.19
CA HIS A 101 8.12 -10.83 -4.80
C HIS A 101 7.81 -9.89 -5.97
N GLN A 102 8.36 -10.17 -7.15
CA GLN A 102 8.11 -9.36 -8.35
C GLN A 102 6.65 -9.42 -8.78
N ASP A 103 6.05 -10.62 -8.82
CA ASP A 103 4.63 -10.81 -9.13
C ASP A 103 3.74 -9.99 -8.15
N LEU A 104 4.13 -9.93 -6.88
CA LEU A 104 3.43 -9.13 -5.86
C LEU A 104 3.60 -7.62 -6.08
N VAL A 105 4.79 -7.17 -6.48
CA VAL A 105 5.05 -5.76 -6.84
C VAL A 105 4.23 -5.36 -8.06
N GLU A 106 4.20 -6.19 -9.10
CA GLU A 106 3.41 -5.96 -10.31
C GLU A 106 1.91 -5.92 -10.01
N ALA A 107 1.40 -6.88 -9.24
CA ALA A 107 0.00 -6.88 -8.79
C ALA A 107 -0.34 -5.62 -8.00
N GLN A 108 0.57 -5.15 -7.13
CA GLN A 108 0.37 -3.90 -6.39
C GLN A 108 0.35 -2.68 -7.31
N ASN A 109 1.21 -2.63 -8.32
CA ASN A 109 1.26 -1.53 -9.29
C ASN A 109 -0.01 -1.50 -10.14
N LEU A 110 -0.44 -2.65 -10.67
CA LEU A 110 -1.70 -2.78 -11.39
C LEU A 110 -2.89 -2.34 -10.54
N TYR A 111 -2.91 -2.72 -9.26
CA TYR A 111 -3.93 -2.26 -8.32
C TYR A 111 -3.91 -0.72 -8.18
N LYS A 112 -2.75 -0.11 -7.94
CA LYS A 112 -2.60 1.35 -7.82
C LYS A 112 -3.04 2.07 -9.10
N GLU A 113 -2.64 1.58 -10.26
CA GLU A 113 -3.03 2.13 -11.57
C GLU A 113 -4.54 2.05 -11.79
N SER A 114 -5.14 0.89 -11.50
CA SER A 114 -6.59 0.71 -11.61
C SER A 114 -7.37 1.65 -10.67
N LEU A 115 -6.85 1.87 -9.45
CA LEU A 115 -7.46 2.75 -8.47
C LEU A 115 -7.34 4.21 -8.92
N SER A 116 -6.18 4.62 -9.44
CA SER A 116 -5.97 5.95 -10.03
C SER A 116 -6.90 6.19 -11.22
N ALA A 117 -7.02 5.23 -12.14
CA ALA A 117 -7.91 5.32 -13.28
C ALA A 117 -9.38 5.48 -12.85
N ARG A 118 -9.82 4.71 -11.85
CA ARG A 118 -11.17 4.81 -11.28
C ARG A 118 -11.41 6.14 -10.56
N ALA A 119 -10.42 6.63 -9.83
CA ALA A 119 -10.44 7.95 -9.19
C ALA A 119 -10.66 9.06 -10.23
N LYS A 120 -9.89 9.03 -11.32
CA LYS A 120 -10.04 9.94 -12.47
C LYS A 120 -11.43 9.84 -13.11
N LEU A 121 -11.90 8.62 -13.38
CA LEU A 121 -13.23 8.38 -13.98
C LEU A 121 -14.36 8.96 -13.14
N TRP A 122 -14.28 8.83 -11.82
CA TRP A 122 -15.31 9.31 -10.91
C TRP A 122 -15.14 10.78 -10.51
N GLY A 123 -14.05 11.44 -10.93
CA GLY A 123 -13.73 12.80 -10.49
C GLY A 123 -13.52 12.90 -8.98
N THR A 124 -12.92 11.86 -8.36
CA THR A 124 -12.65 11.81 -6.92
C THR A 124 -11.18 11.46 -6.64
N SER A 125 -10.75 11.52 -5.38
CA SER A 125 -9.39 11.10 -5.01
C SER A 125 -9.29 9.60 -4.73
N VAL A 126 -8.09 9.04 -4.94
CA VAL A 126 -7.70 7.67 -4.55
C VAL A 126 -8.08 7.41 -3.09
N ASN A 127 -7.68 8.31 -2.18
CA ASN A 127 -7.99 8.21 -0.75
C ASN A 127 -9.50 8.16 -0.45
N SER A 128 -10.32 8.89 -1.22
CA SER A 128 -11.77 8.88 -1.07
C SER A 128 -12.38 7.54 -1.48
N ILE A 129 -11.86 6.94 -2.56
CA ILE A 129 -12.26 5.60 -2.99
C ILE A 129 -11.83 4.57 -1.95
N GLU A 130 -10.56 4.55 -1.54
CA GLU A 130 -10.05 3.61 -0.54
C GLU A 130 -10.81 3.72 0.78
N TYR A 131 -11.14 4.95 1.22
CA TYR A 131 -11.97 5.18 2.40
C TYR A 131 -13.32 4.50 2.29
N ARG A 132 -14.05 4.75 1.19
CA ARG A 132 -15.38 4.18 0.99
C ARG A 132 -15.34 2.67 0.84
N GLU A 133 -14.37 2.14 0.09
CA GLU A 133 -14.21 0.69 -0.05
C GLU A 133 -13.87 0.02 1.28
N GLY A 134 -12.99 0.62 2.08
CA GLY A 134 -12.68 0.14 3.44
C GLY A 134 -13.90 0.16 4.36
N MET A 135 -14.68 1.24 4.33
CA MET A 135 -15.93 1.33 5.11
C MET A 135 -16.96 0.27 4.70
N VAL A 136 -17.07 -0.03 3.40
CA VAL A 136 -17.94 -1.11 2.91
C VAL A 136 -17.44 -2.47 3.38
N LYS A 137 -16.13 -2.73 3.33
CA LYS A 137 -15.53 -3.97 3.84
C LYS A 137 -15.82 -4.17 5.32
N ASP A 138 -15.62 -3.15 6.14
CA ASP A 138 -15.94 -3.21 7.58
C ASP A 138 -17.42 -3.50 7.82
N LEU A 139 -18.30 -2.85 7.04
CA LEU A 139 -19.74 -3.07 7.13
C LEU A 139 -20.12 -4.49 6.75
N SER A 140 -19.56 -5.04 5.67
CA SER A 140 -19.77 -6.42 5.27
C SER A 140 -19.26 -7.41 6.31
N ALA A 141 -18.08 -7.16 6.90
CA ALA A 141 -17.53 -8.00 7.96
C ALA A 141 -18.44 -7.98 9.21
N PHE A 142 -18.92 -6.80 9.60
CA PHE A 142 -19.87 -6.65 10.70
C PHE A 142 -21.19 -7.39 10.42
N GLN A 143 -21.76 -7.23 9.23
CA GLN A 143 -22.98 -7.92 8.83
C GLN A 143 -22.81 -9.44 8.91
N ASN A 144 -21.72 -9.97 8.37
CA ASN A 144 -21.42 -11.40 8.44
C ASN A 144 -21.30 -11.87 9.89
N HIS A 145 -20.57 -11.14 10.72
CA HIS A 145 -20.42 -11.47 12.14
C HIS A 145 -21.77 -11.44 12.89
N TYR A 146 -22.58 -10.42 12.62
CA TYR A 146 -23.92 -10.30 13.19
C TYR A 146 -24.79 -11.50 12.80
N HIS A 147 -24.82 -11.82 11.50
CA HIS A 147 -25.62 -12.92 10.97
C HIS A 147 -25.14 -14.28 11.48
N GLU A 148 -23.84 -14.50 11.60
CA GLU A 148 -23.28 -15.72 12.19
C GLU A 148 -23.77 -15.88 13.64
N LYS A 149 -23.69 -14.83 14.46
CA LYS A 149 -24.08 -14.90 15.86
C LYS A 149 -25.59 -15.09 16.05
N ILE A 150 -26.42 -14.35 15.33
CA ILE A 150 -27.88 -14.47 15.46
C ILE A 150 -28.39 -15.80 14.90
N THR A 151 -27.78 -16.32 13.83
CA THR A 151 -28.15 -17.62 13.25
C THR A 151 -27.84 -18.74 14.25
N ASN A 152 -26.66 -18.73 14.88
CA ASN A 152 -26.31 -19.71 15.92
C ASN A 152 -27.32 -19.72 17.09
N LEU A 153 -27.79 -18.55 17.53
CA LEU A 153 -28.81 -18.45 18.59
C LEU A 153 -30.16 -18.98 18.12
N THR A 154 -30.57 -18.63 16.90
CA THR A 154 -31.84 -19.03 16.29
C THR A 154 -31.89 -20.54 16.05
N ASP A 155 -30.83 -21.13 15.51
CA ASP A 155 -30.71 -22.57 15.26
C ASP A 155 -30.78 -23.36 16.56
N ARG A 156 -30.11 -22.86 17.61
CA ARG A 156 -30.18 -23.46 18.94
C ARG A 156 -31.59 -23.37 19.53
N GLN A 157 -32.29 -22.25 19.32
CA GLN A 157 -33.68 -22.09 19.74
C GLN A 157 -34.60 -23.11 19.03
N LEU A 158 -34.48 -23.24 17.71
CA LEU A 158 -35.22 -24.22 16.92
C LEU A 158 -34.99 -25.64 17.43
N LEU A 159 -33.73 -26.02 17.64
CA LEU A 159 -33.35 -27.34 18.15
C LEU A 159 -33.94 -27.64 19.54
N LEU A 160 -34.02 -26.64 20.43
CA LEU A 160 -34.63 -26.80 21.74
C LEU A 160 -36.15 -26.97 21.66
N HIS A 161 -36.85 -26.17 20.85
CA HIS A 161 -38.29 -26.35 20.60
C HIS A 161 -38.60 -27.74 20.04
N ASP A 162 -37.77 -28.22 19.13
CA ASP A 162 -37.89 -29.53 18.52
C ASP A 162 -37.71 -30.68 19.53
N LYS A 163 -36.79 -30.53 20.49
CA LYS A 163 -36.62 -31.48 21.59
C LYS A 163 -37.83 -31.51 22.52
N ILE A 164 -38.41 -30.33 22.81
CA ILE A 164 -39.62 -30.20 23.63
C ILE A 164 -40.81 -30.86 22.94
N LYS A 165 -41.03 -30.61 21.64
CA LYS A 165 -42.06 -31.28 20.83
C LYS A 165 -41.94 -32.80 20.84
N ARG A 166 -40.71 -33.32 20.86
CA ARG A 166 -40.40 -34.76 20.95
C ARG A 166 -40.48 -35.33 22.37
N GLY A 167 -40.86 -34.54 23.37
CA GLY A 167 -40.98 -34.98 24.77
C GLY A 167 -39.65 -35.29 25.47
N LYS A 168 -38.50 -34.91 24.87
CA LYS A 168 -37.17 -35.26 25.41
C LYS A 168 -36.74 -34.24 26.48
N SER A 169 -36.55 -34.73 27.71
CA SER A 169 -35.98 -33.95 28.84
C SER A 169 -36.64 -32.57 29.02
N VAL A 170 -37.98 -32.53 28.94
CA VAL A 170 -38.80 -31.31 28.84
C VAL A 170 -38.44 -30.25 29.88
N TYR A 171 -38.27 -30.65 31.14
CA TYR A 171 -37.90 -29.71 32.21
C TYR A 171 -36.55 -29.03 31.96
N LYS A 172 -35.51 -29.80 31.62
CA LYS A 172 -34.16 -29.27 31.39
C LYS A 172 -34.09 -28.42 30.12
N THR A 173 -34.78 -28.84 29.06
CA THR A 173 -34.82 -28.09 27.79
C THR A 173 -35.59 -26.78 27.92
N ASN A 174 -36.69 -26.74 28.68
CA ASN A 174 -37.40 -25.49 28.99
C ASN A 174 -36.52 -24.50 29.77
N GLN A 175 -35.74 -24.97 30.75
CA GLN A 175 -34.79 -24.09 31.45
C GLN A 175 -33.73 -23.50 30.51
N GLN A 176 -33.20 -24.31 29.60
CA GLN A 176 -32.23 -23.85 28.60
C GLN A 176 -32.85 -22.83 27.64
N LEU A 177 -34.11 -23.03 27.26
CA LEU A 177 -34.85 -22.14 26.37
C LEU A 177 -35.08 -20.77 27.02
N VAL A 178 -35.52 -20.73 28.27
CA VAL A 178 -35.66 -19.48 29.04
C VAL A 178 -34.32 -18.74 29.17
N LYS A 179 -33.21 -19.47 29.33
CA LYS A 179 -31.87 -18.85 29.34
C LYS A 179 -31.52 -18.26 27.97
N LEU A 180 -31.81 -18.98 26.89
CA LEU A 180 -31.53 -18.55 25.52
C LEU A 180 -32.37 -17.32 25.15
N GLU A 181 -33.64 -17.27 25.54
CA GLU A 181 -34.49 -16.08 25.34
C GLU A 181 -33.89 -14.84 26.03
N LYS A 182 -33.34 -14.99 27.24
CA LYS A 182 -32.62 -13.90 27.92
C LYS A 182 -31.35 -13.48 27.15
N GLU A 183 -30.61 -14.44 26.60
CA GLU A 183 -29.44 -14.17 25.76
C GLU A 183 -29.83 -13.41 24.48
N LEU A 184 -30.94 -13.79 23.83
CA LEU A 184 -31.50 -13.09 22.67
C LEU A 184 -31.96 -11.67 23.01
N VAL A 185 -32.64 -11.47 24.13
CA VAL A 185 -33.05 -10.12 24.59
C VAL A 185 -31.83 -9.23 24.87
N LYS A 186 -30.74 -9.82 25.38
CA LYS A 186 -29.48 -9.11 25.65
C LYS A 186 -28.61 -8.96 24.39
N PHE A 187 -28.96 -9.61 23.28
CA PHE A 187 -28.13 -9.65 22.09
C PHE A 187 -28.00 -8.25 21.47
N LYS A 188 -26.83 -7.65 21.67
CA LYS A 188 -26.45 -6.37 21.07
C LYS A 188 -24.98 -6.48 20.71
N ILE A 189 -24.68 -6.39 19.42
CA ILE A 189 -23.30 -6.37 18.91
C ILE A 189 -22.99 -4.93 18.52
N ASP A 190 -21.85 -4.44 18.99
CA ASP A 190 -21.35 -3.13 18.60
C ASP A 190 -20.59 -3.22 17.27
N TYR A 191 -20.77 -2.24 16.40
CA TYR A 191 -20.02 -2.14 15.14
C TYR A 191 -18.50 -2.08 15.40
N SER A 192 -18.11 -1.39 16.47
CA SER A 192 -16.71 -1.22 16.85
C SER A 192 -16.03 -2.53 17.28
N SER A 193 -16.77 -3.59 17.61
CA SER A 193 -16.19 -4.86 18.05
C SER A 193 -15.64 -5.70 16.91
N VAL A 194 -16.03 -5.42 15.66
CA VAL A 194 -15.64 -6.21 14.48
C VAL A 194 -14.64 -5.46 13.59
N LYS A 195 -14.74 -4.13 13.56
CA LYS A 195 -13.86 -3.32 12.72
C LYS A 195 -12.43 -3.26 13.26
N ASP A 196 -11.46 -3.24 12.35
CA ASP A 196 -10.07 -2.96 12.69
C ASP A 196 -9.86 -1.45 12.81
N VAL A 197 -9.70 -0.96 14.04
CA VAL A 197 -9.46 0.46 14.32
C VAL A 197 -8.12 0.93 13.74
N GLY A 198 -7.15 0.03 13.58
CA GLY A 198 -5.83 0.32 13.02
C GLY A 198 -5.80 0.39 11.49
N ALA A 199 -6.91 0.05 10.83
CA ALA A 199 -6.96 -0.02 9.39
C ALA A 199 -6.70 1.33 8.72
N SER A 200 -5.92 1.29 7.64
CA SER A 200 -5.40 2.50 6.98
C SER A 200 -6.51 3.41 6.44
N HIS A 201 -7.65 2.86 6.02
CA HIS A 201 -8.75 3.65 5.47
C HIS A 201 -9.33 4.63 6.48
N HIS A 202 -9.25 4.36 7.78
CA HIS A 202 -9.72 5.29 8.81
C HIS A 202 -8.91 6.59 8.90
N ARG A 203 -7.68 6.61 8.37
CA ARG A 203 -6.83 7.82 8.33
C ARG A 203 -7.39 8.90 7.41
N TYR A 204 -8.17 8.52 6.40
CA TYR A 204 -8.69 9.44 5.38
C TYR A 204 -10.08 10.00 5.72
N LYS A 205 -10.60 9.71 6.93
CA LYS A 205 -11.92 10.17 7.35
C LYS A 205 -11.95 11.70 7.41
N GLY A 206 -12.75 12.31 6.53
CA GLY A 206 -12.93 13.76 6.49
C GLY A 206 -11.90 14.53 5.65
N HIS A 207 -11.04 13.87 4.88
CA HIS A 207 -10.23 14.57 3.89
C HIS A 207 -11.06 14.93 2.67
N THR A 208 -11.42 16.22 2.56
CA THR A 208 -11.70 16.87 1.29
C THR A 208 -10.51 16.63 0.35
N SER A 209 -10.78 16.27 -0.91
CA SER A 209 -9.72 16.04 -1.90
C SER A 209 -8.80 17.26 -1.98
N ASP A 210 -7.52 17.06 -2.30
CA ASP A 210 -6.61 18.18 -2.48
C ASP A 210 -7.11 19.11 -3.60
N ASP A 211 -7.75 18.59 -4.66
CA ASP A 211 -8.50 19.37 -5.65
C ASP A 211 -9.61 20.25 -5.04
N THR A 212 -10.31 19.80 -4.00
CA THR A 212 -11.31 20.62 -3.28
C THR A 212 -10.61 21.74 -2.51
N LYS A 213 -9.47 21.46 -1.89
CA LYS A 213 -8.65 22.50 -1.24
C LYS A 213 -8.06 23.47 -2.26
N GLU A 214 -7.66 23.00 -3.44
CA GLU A 214 -7.17 23.85 -4.53
C GLU A 214 -8.29 24.69 -5.15
N LEU A 215 -9.51 24.16 -5.25
CA LEU A 215 -10.71 24.94 -5.54
C LEU A 215 -10.97 26.00 -4.47
N GLU A 216 -10.57 25.77 -3.21
CA GLU A 216 -10.71 26.76 -2.16
C GLU A 216 -9.84 28.01 -2.36
N PHE A 217 -8.71 27.87 -3.06
CA PHE A 217 -7.76 28.95 -3.33
C PHE A 217 -8.01 29.67 -4.67
N ARG A 218 -9.04 29.29 -5.45
CA ARG A 218 -9.34 30.00 -6.71
C ARG A 218 -9.87 31.41 -6.43
N PRO A 219 -9.28 32.46 -7.02
CA PRO A 219 -9.64 33.86 -6.74
C PRO A 219 -11.08 34.24 -7.12
N ASN A 220 -11.75 33.42 -7.94
CA ASN A 220 -13.12 33.66 -8.42
C ASN A 220 -14.13 32.66 -7.83
N LYS A 221 -14.15 32.51 -6.50
CA LYS A 221 -15.27 31.84 -5.84
C LYS A 221 -16.53 32.68 -6.01
N ARG A 222 -17.50 32.15 -6.77
CA ARG A 222 -18.84 32.75 -6.84
C ARG A 222 -19.46 32.62 -5.45
N ILE A 223 -19.57 33.73 -4.73
CA ILE A 223 -20.24 33.78 -3.42
C ILE A 223 -21.72 33.51 -3.70
N THR A 224 -22.16 32.29 -3.47
CA THR A 224 -23.59 31.97 -3.45
C THR A 224 -24.14 32.53 -2.13
N PRO A 225 -25.05 33.51 -2.15
CA PRO A 225 -25.66 33.98 -0.91
C PRO A 225 -26.37 32.81 -0.24
N SER A 226 -26.10 32.62 1.05
CA SER A 226 -26.84 31.69 1.90
C SER A 226 -28.31 32.07 1.83
N SER A 227 -29.11 31.24 1.17
CA SER A 227 -30.56 31.37 1.17
C SER A 227 -31.06 31.04 2.58
N THR A 228 -31.03 32.04 3.45
CA THR A 228 -31.78 32.03 4.70
C THR A 228 -33.25 32.10 4.30
N GLY A 229 -33.96 31.01 4.54
CA GLY A 229 -35.35 30.86 4.13
C GLY A 229 -36.24 32.00 4.62
N ILE A 230 -36.92 32.64 3.66
CA ILE A 230 -38.20 33.28 3.89
C ILE A 230 -39.14 32.82 2.78
N SER A 231 -40.19 32.16 3.22
CA SER A 231 -41.39 31.76 2.49
C SER A 231 -42.15 32.96 1.92
N ARG A 232 -42.90 32.71 0.83
CA ARG A 232 -43.87 33.56 0.09
C ARG A 232 -43.24 34.35 -1.07
N SER A 233 -43.78 34.38 -2.29
CA SER A 233 -45.06 33.93 -2.83
C SER A 233 -44.92 33.60 -4.32
N HIS A 234 -45.86 32.77 -4.78
CA HIS A 234 -46.31 32.59 -6.15
C HIS A 234 -46.26 33.90 -6.96
N ASP A 235 -45.63 33.90 -8.15
CA ASP A 235 -46.24 34.40 -9.40
C ASP A 235 -45.30 34.48 -10.63
N HIS A 236 -45.76 33.83 -11.70
CA HIS A 236 -45.57 34.08 -13.15
C HIS A 236 -44.15 34.11 -13.75
N VAL A 237 -43.65 32.94 -14.15
CA VAL A 237 -42.62 32.82 -15.19
C VAL A 237 -43.25 33.08 -16.54
N LYS A 238 -43.15 34.32 -17.05
CA LYS A 238 -43.40 34.60 -18.48
C LYS A 238 -42.12 34.30 -19.27
N LYS A 239 -42.19 33.22 -20.05
CA LYS A 239 -41.20 32.82 -21.05
C LYS A 239 -41.26 33.83 -22.20
N ALA A 240 -40.25 34.67 -22.36
CA ALA A 240 -40.09 35.50 -23.55
C ALA A 240 -39.05 34.83 -24.47
N ARG A 241 -39.56 34.25 -25.55
CA ARG A 241 -38.81 33.85 -26.73
C ARG A 241 -38.83 35.03 -27.69
N SER A 242 -37.68 35.48 -28.17
CA SER A 242 -37.59 36.40 -29.30
C SER A 242 -36.43 35.97 -30.19
N ASP A 243 -36.77 35.18 -31.21
CA ASP A 243 -35.97 35.02 -32.41
C ASP A 243 -36.26 36.19 -33.36
N LEU A 244 -35.21 36.58 -34.11
CA LEU A 244 -35.20 37.19 -35.44
C LEU A 244 -35.47 38.70 -35.65
N LEU A 245 -34.49 39.30 -36.33
CA LEU A 245 -34.56 40.05 -37.60
C LEU A 245 -34.19 41.56 -37.57
N ILE A 246 -32.97 41.83 -38.04
CA ILE A 246 -32.52 42.82 -39.05
C ILE A 246 -33.34 44.12 -39.24
N LYS A 247 -32.67 45.28 -39.09
CA LYS A 247 -32.43 46.32 -40.14
C LYS A 247 -31.52 47.43 -39.59
N GLU A 248 -30.37 47.64 -40.24
CA GLU A 248 -29.98 48.77 -41.11
C GLU A 248 -29.50 50.01 -40.33
N ASP A 249 -28.20 50.30 -40.44
CA ASP A 249 -27.69 51.42 -41.25
C ASP A 249 -26.45 50.94 -42.03
#